data_AF-A0A7W0MYF3-F1
#
_entry.id   AF-A0A7W0MYF3-F1
#
_cell.length_a   1.000
_cell.length_b   1.000
_cell.length_c   1.000
_cell.angle_alpha   90.00
_cell.angle_beta   90.00
_cell.angle_gamma   90.00
#
_symmetry.space_group_name_H-M   'P 1'
#
loop_
_entity.id
_entity.type
_entity.pdbx_description
1 polymer ?
#
loop_
_entity_poly.entity_id
_entity_poly.type
_entity_poly.pdbx_seq_one_letter_code
_entity_poly.pdbx_strand_id
1 'polypeptide(L)' 'MRREAGLELTDRIVVTLPEANADLLSRHEEWIKAEVLALAIETDGRTEPHISKA' A
#
# COMPACT_ATOMS: atom_id res chain seq x y z
N MET A 1 15.48 -4.79 0.46
CA MET A 1 14.12 -4.22 0.26
C MET A 1 14.00 -2.89 1.02
N ARG A 2 13.13 -1.93 0.62
CA ARG A 2 13.03 -0.59 1.26
C ARG A 2 12.88 -0.63 2.79
N ARG A 3 12.18 -1.64 3.32
CA ARG A 3 12.02 -1.92 4.76
C ARG A 3 13.32 -2.12 5.54
N GLU A 4 14.42 -2.50 4.88
CA GLU A 4 15.73 -2.77 5.52
C GLU A 4 16.62 -1.52 5.58
N ALA A 5 16.23 -0.43 4.92
CA ALA A 5 17.07 0.76 4.74
C ALA A 5 17.06 1.74 5.93
N GLY A 6 16.43 1.40 7.06
CA GLY A 6 16.38 2.28 8.23
C GLY A 6 15.70 3.62 7.96
N LEU A 7 14.86 3.70 6.91
CA LEU A 7 13.98 4.83 6.67
C LEU A 7 12.92 4.78 7.76
N GLU A 8 13.19 5.43 8.89
CA GLU A 8 12.13 5.80 9.83
C GLU A 8 11.00 6.44 9.00
N LEU A 9 9.77 5.99 9.27
CA LEU A 9 8.52 6.21 8.51
C LEU A 9 8.18 7.71 8.34
N THR A 10 9.02 8.44 7.61
CA THR A 10 8.98 9.90 7.46
C THR A 10 8.06 10.32 6.32
N ASP A 11 7.97 9.49 5.27
CA ASP A 11 6.98 9.62 4.21
C ASP A 11 5.92 8.52 4.36
N ARG A 12 4.86 8.87 5.08
CA ARG A 12 3.68 8.01 5.20
C ARG A 12 2.87 8.12 3.91
N ILE A 13 2.51 6.97 3.35
CA ILE A 13 1.76 6.90 2.09
C ILE A 13 0.45 6.13 2.27
N VAL A 14 -0.52 6.48 1.43
CA VAL A 14 -1.70 5.67 1.16
C VAL A 14 -1.53 5.06 -0.22
N VAL A 15 -1.70 3.74 -0.29
CA VAL A 15 -1.72 3.01 -1.56
C VAL A 15 -3.15 2.72 -1.88
N THR A 16 -3.62 3.12 -3.04
CA THR A 16 -4.93 2.72 -3.52
C THR A 16 -4.74 1.73 -4.66
N LEU A 17 -5.50 0.64 -4.66
CA LEU A 17 -5.47 -0.40 -5.70
C LEU A 17 -6.78 -0.42 -6.48
N PRO A 18 -6.78 -0.96 -7.71
CA PRO A 18 -8.03 -1.27 -8.41
C PRO A 18 -8.93 -2.20 -7.58
N GLU A 19 -10.25 -2.01 -7.64
CA GLU A 19 -11.23 -2.93 -7.05
C GLU A 19 -11.07 -4.38 -7.53
N ALA A 20 -10.61 -4.58 -8.77
CA ALA A 20 -10.29 -5.90 -9.31
C ALA A 20 -9.21 -6.65 -8.51
N ASN A 21 -8.44 -5.94 -7.68
CA ASN A 21 -7.41 -6.47 -6.81
C ASN A 21 -7.88 -6.61 -5.34
N ALA A 22 -9.14 -6.34 -5.01
CA ALA A 22 -9.66 -6.38 -3.64
C ALA A 22 -9.46 -7.75 -2.96
N ASP A 23 -9.59 -8.86 -3.70
CA ASP A 23 -9.37 -10.21 -3.17
C ASP A 23 -7.94 -10.44 -2.65
N LEU A 24 -6.94 -9.70 -3.17
CA LEU A 24 -5.56 -9.77 -2.67
C LEU A 24 -5.46 -9.20 -1.25
N LEU A 25 -6.26 -8.18 -0.93
CA LEU A 25 -6.21 -7.50 0.37
C LEU A 25 -6.74 -8.39 1.48
N SER A 26 -7.75 -9.21 1.20
CA SER A 26 -8.33 -10.13 2.20
C SER A 26 -7.30 -11.08 2.83
N ARG A 27 -6.18 -11.37 2.15
CA ARG A 27 -5.14 -12.29 2.63
C ARG A 27 -3.77 -11.64 2.83
N HIS A 28 -3.50 -10.53 2.16
CA HIS A 28 -2.14 -10.00 2.05
C HIS A 28 -2.00 -8.53 2.47
N GLU A 29 -3.05 -7.86 2.91
CA GLU A 29 -3.02 -6.42 3.24
C GLU A 29 -1.86 -6.04 4.16
N GLU A 30 -1.70 -6.73 5.29
CA GLU A 30 -0.65 -6.42 6.27
C GLU A 30 0.76 -6.68 5.72
N TRP A 31 0.92 -7.72 4.90
CA TRP A 31 2.19 -7.99 4.21
C TRP A 31 2.51 -6.89 3.19
N ILE A 32 1.52 -6.46 2.40
CA ILE A 32 1.69 -5.38 1.42
C ILE A 32 2.04 -4.08 2.13
N LYS A 33 1.31 -3.70 3.21
CA LYS A 33 1.59 -2.50 4.00
C LYS A 33 3.01 -2.49 4.54
N ALA A 34 3.47 -3.60 5.10
CA ALA A 34 4.83 -3.72 5.63
C ALA A 34 5.90 -3.61 4.53
N GLU A 35 5.64 -4.17 3.35
CA GLU A 35 6.61 -4.16 2.25
C GLU A 35 6.76 -2.78 1.61
N VAL A 36 5.66 -2.05 1.49
CA VAL A 36 5.61 -0.73 0.84
C VAL A 36 5.62 0.44 1.81
N LEU A 37 5.63 0.18 3.13
CA LEU A 37 5.59 1.18 4.20
C LEU A 37 4.33 2.09 4.16
N ALA A 38 3.17 1.51 3.79
CA ALA A 38 1.90 2.24 3.73
C ALA A 38 1.18 2.27 5.09
N LEU A 39 0.49 3.38 5.36
CA LEU A 39 -0.44 3.49 6.49
C LEU A 39 -1.77 2.79 6.21
N ALA A 40 -2.25 2.91 4.98
CA ALA A 40 -3.54 2.40 4.56
C ALA A 40 -3.44 1.84 3.14
N ILE A 41 -4.25 0.82 2.88
CA ILE A 41 -4.53 0.36 1.54
C ILE A 41 -6.01 0.57 1.27
N GLU A 42 -6.31 1.28 0.21
CA GLU A 42 -7.68 1.55 -0.25
C GLU A 42 -7.93 0.87 -1.59
N THR A 43 -9.20 0.78 -1.98
CA THR A 43 -9.59 0.31 -3.31
C THR A 43 -10.51 1.31 -3.97
N ASP A 44 -10.34 1.51 -5.27
CA ASP A 44 -11.24 2.32 -6.09
C ASP A 44 -11.39 1.78 -7.52
N GLY A 45 -12.27 2.42 -8.30
CA GLY A 45 -12.58 2.01 -9.67
C GLY A 45 -11.48 2.32 -10.71
N ARG A 46 -10.25 2.63 -10.29
CA ARG A 46 -9.14 2.89 -11.22
C ARG A 46 -8.62 1.60 -11.82
N THR A 47 -7.87 1.74 -12.91
CA THR A 47 -7.23 0.60 -13.59
C THR A 47 -5.82 0.32 -13.09
N GLU A 48 -5.18 1.29 -12.40
CA GLU A 48 -3.79 1.20 -11.97
C GLU A 48 -3.61 1.56 -10.48
N PRO A 49 -2.60 0.96 -9.80
CA PRO A 49 -2.19 1.38 -8.47
C PRO A 49 -1.74 2.85 -8.43
N HIS A 50 -2.09 3.53 -7.35
CA HIS A 50 -1.70 4.92 -7.11
C HIS A 50 -1.17 5.08 -5.70
N ILE A 51 -0.20 5.98 -5.55
CA ILE A 51 0.43 6.30 -4.27
C ILE A 51 0.23 7.78 -4.02
N SER A 52 -0.30 8.12 -2.84
CA SER A 52 -0.42 9.49 -2.36
C SER A 52 0.26 9.63 -1.00
N LYS A 53 0.67 10.86 -0.66
CA LYS A 53 1.10 11.15 0.72
C LYS A 53 -0.13 11.13 1.63
N ALA A 54 0.03 10.55 2.81
CA ALA A 54 -0.98 10.56 3.86
C ALA A 54 -1.14 11.94 4.51
#